data_AF-A7RL23-F1
#
_entry.id   AF-A7RL23-F1
#
_cell.length_a   1.000
_cell.length_b   1.000
_cell.length_c   1.000
_cell.angle_alpha   90.00
_cell.angle_beta   90.00
_cell.angle_gamma   90.00
#
_symmetry.space_group_name_H-M   'P 1'
#
loop_
_entity.id
_entity.type
_entity.pdbx_description
1 polymer ?
#
loop_
_entity_poly.entity_id
_entity_poly.type
_entity_poly.pdbx_seq_one_letter_code
_entity_poly.pdbx_strand_id
1 'polypeptide(L)'
;MAFEVAGRISVRFIRLSVGLGVGGLFLYETAGHAFPEAICKRALGPGGDEVPAKCIQIYEEMAAKMHLEHPERVSFFVNRGFSGFHAGATKLPNGAVIGIPGWYLFETAEDVMNSPINFKERTIKWESEMGQQIRDSLIPTKENIAFTIGHEIGHLQMPEYKILRAIMSPAWLYLTYKVAVSTTRFAPALSMLLDIALKLCILRLSYLGYRYVKREVNHHEEFNADKMSASTTVAAAQGGVDYMRKRLQLNSVLRALHGSSGESYYDQYGNELKARSHPKLTERLHRLESIFSEHMKQQVATKPGSDLNNGYVTMNHNGGGVPRYIFVDVGGTFPWAYNFLYHSDSKLTDSRRMSDSLKRHLAKIAFRLADANTMSPN
;
A
#
# COMPACT_ATOMS: atom_id res chain seq x y z
N MET A 1 41.02 -1.07 32.36
CA MET A 1 41.12 0.11 31.47
C MET A 1 40.66 -0.14 30.02
N ALA A 2 41.31 -1.00 29.22
CA ALA A 2 40.92 -1.19 27.80
C ALA A 2 39.47 -1.67 27.61
N PHE A 3 39.01 -2.65 28.41
CA PHE A 3 37.64 -3.17 28.35
C PHE A 3 36.56 -2.15 28.75
N GLU A 4 36.84 -1.27 29.72
CA GLU A 4 35.90 -0.22 30.15
C GLU A 4 35.82 0.92 29.13
N VAL A 5 36.96 1.25 28.50
CA VAL A 5 37.00 2.21 27.38
C VAL A 5 36.21 1.65 26.20
N ALA A 6 36.42 0.39 25.83
CA ALA A 6 35.66 -0.29 24.78
C ALA A 6 34.14 -0.31 25.08
N GLY A 7 33.74 -0.62 26.32
CA GLY A 7 32.34 -0.61 26.73
C GLY A 7 31.68 0.77 26.61
N ARG A 8 32.37 1.83 27.02
CA ARG A 8 31.87 3.21 26.88
C ARG A 8 31.73 3.65 25.42
N ILE A 9 32.67 3.25 24.56
CA ILE A 9 32.62 3.52 23.12
C ILE A 9 31.44 2.78 22.49
N SER A 10 31.24 1.50 22.81
CA SER A 10 30.13 0.70 22.29
C SER A 10 28.75 1.28 22.65
N VAL A 11 28.55 1.73 23.90
CA VAL A 11 27.29 2.34 24.33
C VAL A 11 27.02 3.67 23.59
N ARG A 12 28.06 4.49 23.38
CA ARG A 12 27.94 5.72 22.60
C ARG A 12 27.59 5.42 21.14
N PHE A 13 28.24 4.43 20.54
CA PHE A 13 27.95 4.00 19.17
C PHE A 13 26.51 3.53 19.03
N ILE A 14 26.02 2.67 19.92
CA ILE A 14 24.61 2.20 19.88
C ILE A 14 23.64 3.37 19.99
N ARG A 15 23.88 4.32 20.91
CA ARG A 15 23.01 5.49 21.07
C ARG A 15 22.97 6.35 19.80
N LEU A 16 24.13 6.59 19.18
CA LEU A 16 24.23 7.33 17.92
C LEU A 16 23.49 6.59 16.79
N SER A 17 23.69 5.28 16.66
CA SER A 17 23.01 4.45 15.67
C SER A 17 21.49 4.45 15.84
N VAL A 18 20.98 4.41 17.07
CA VAL A 18 19.54 4.56 17.34
C VAL A 18 19.06 5.96 16.98
N GLY A 19 19.81 7.01 17.32
CA GLY A 19 19.47 8.39 16.93
C GLY A 19 19.37 8.57 15.41
N LEU A 20 20.36 8.06 14.68
CA LEU A 20 20.35 8.05 13.21
C LEU A 20 19.20 7.20 12.66
N GLY A 21 18.90 6.05 13.28
CA GLY A 21 17.77 5.20 12.91
C GLY A 21 16.41 5.87 13.10
N VAL A 22 16.22 6.56 14.24
CA VAL A 22 14.99 7.32 14.54
C VAL A 22 14.80 8.45 13.52
N GLY A 23 15.83 9.26 13.28
CA GLY A 23 15.78 10.33 12.28
C GLY A 23 15.58 9.80 10.85
N GLY A 24 16.28 8.71 10.50
CA GLY A 24 16.17 8.06 9.20
C GLY A 24 14.78 7.47 8.94
N LEU A 25 14.17 6.82 9.94
CA LEU A 25 12.80 6.30 9.83
C LEU A 25 11.78 7.43 9.68
N PHE A 26 11.94 8.54 10.41
CA PHE A 26 11.07 9.70 10.30
C PHE A 26 11.13 10.29 8.87
N LEU A 27 12.34 10.50 8.36
CA LEU A 27 12.56 10.99 7.00
C LEU A 27 12.00 10.00 5.96
N TYR A 28 12.21 8.70 6.15
CA TYR A 28 11.71 7.67 5.25
C TYR A 28 10.17 7.69 5.14
N GLU A 29 9.46 7.76 6.27
CA GLU A 29 7.98 7.76 6.28
C GLU A 29 7.40 9.10 5.79
N THR A 30 8.13 10.22 5.93
CA THR A 30 7.63 11.57 5.56
C THR A 30 8.03 12.02 4.17
N ALA A 31 9.16 11.54 3.62
CA ALA A 31 9.73 12.06 2.37
C ALA A 31 8.75 11.96 1.20
N GLY A 32 8.07 10.82 1.04
CA GLY A 32 7.08 10.63 -0.02
C GLY A 32 5.88 11.58 0.08
N HIS A 33 5.50 11.97 1.30
CA HIS A 33 4.44 12.95 1.52
C HIS A 33 4.92 14.39 1.40
N ALA A 34 6.18 14.67 1.74
CA ALA A 34 6.77 15.98 1.57
C ALA A 34 7.05 16.29 0.10
N PHE A 35 7.44 15.29 -0.71
CA PHE A 35 7.83 15.47 -2.12
C PHE A 35 7.13 14.44 -3.03
N PRO A 36 5.79 14.45 -3.11
CA PRO A 36 5.01 13.41 -3.77
C PRO A 36 5.32 13.29 -5.26
N GLU A 37 5.54 14.39 -5.97
CA GLU A 37 5.89 14.35 -7.39
C GLU A 37 7.31 13.84 -7.63
N ALA A 38 8.30 14.34 -6.88
CA ALA A 38 9.70 14.00 -7.10
C ALA A 38 10.03 12.54 -6.77
N ILE A 39 9.36 11.99 -5.75
CA ILE A 39 9.63 10.63 -5.24
C ILE A 39 8.63 9.64 -5.81
N CYS A 40 7.33 9.84 -5.57
CA CYS A 40 6.33 8.81 -5.84
C CYS A 40 6.00 8.73 -7.33
N LYS A 41 5.71 9.86 -7.98
CA LYS A 41 5.40 9.88 -9.43
C LYS A 41 6.58 9.37 -10.26
N ARG A 42 7.81 9.71 -9.88
CA ARG A 42 9.02 9.20 -10.55
C ARG A 42 9.26 7.71 -10.35
N ALA A 43 8.99 7.19 -9.14
CA ALA A 43 9.19 5.78 -8.83
C ALA A 43 8.11 4.88 -9.43
N LEU A 44 6.88 5.38 -9.54
CA LEU A 44 5.70 4.57 -9.86
C LEU A 44 5.12 4.84 -11.25
N GLY A 45 5.39 5.99 -11.85
CA GLY A 45 4.95 6.35 -13.19
C GLY A 45 5.92 5.83 -14.26
N PRO A 46 5.44 5.25 -15.37
CA PRO A 46 6.31 4.82 -16.47
C PRO A 46 6.98 6.00 -17.20
N GLY A 47 6.50 7.22 -16.99
CA GLY A 47 6.92 8.41 -17.72
C GLY A 47 6.40 8.35 -19.16
N GLY A 48 5.31 9.06 -19.45
CA GLY A 48 4.80 9.21 -20.82
C GLY A 48 3.30 9.03 -21.00
N ASP A 49 2.63 8.25 -20.14
CA ASP A 49 1.20 8.00 -20.29
C ASP A 49 0.36 9.17 -19.75
N GLU A 50 -0.56 9.65 -20.60
CA GLU A 50 -1.55 10.65 -20.21
C GLU A 50 -2.67 10.02 -19.38
N VAL A 51 -3.12 10.73 -18.36
CA VAL A 51 -4.21 10.26 -17.51
C VAL A 51 -5.53 10.43 -18.29
N PRO A 52 -6.37 9.39 -18.41
CA PRO A 52 -7.62 9.49 -19.16
C PRO A 52 -8.52 10.61 -18.63
N ALA A 53 -9.08 11.42 -19.54
CA ALA A 53 -9.95 12.54 -19.19
C ALA A 53 -11.14 12.12 -18.31
N LYS A 54 -11.68 10.91 -18.53
CA LYS A 54 -12.74 10.31 -17.69
C LYS A 54 -12.35 10.23 -16.20
N CYS A 55 -11.08 9.94 -15.89
CA CYS A 55 -10.61 9.86 -14.51
C CYS A 55 -10.57 11.25 -13.85
N ILE A 56 -10.14 12.27 -14.59
CA ILE A 56 -10.10 13.66 -14.11
C ILE A 56 -11.51 14.20 -13.87
N GLN A 57 -12.45 13.98 -14.79
CA GLN A 57 -13.85 14.37 -14.61
C GLN A 57 -14.49 13.71 -13.39
N ILE A 58 -14.28 12.41 -13.22
CA ILE A 58 -14.80 11.66 -12.05
C ILE A 58 -14.13 12.14 -10.77
N TYR A 59 -12.85 12.49 -10.81
CA TYR A 59 -12.18 13.11 -9.67
C TYR A 59 -12.83 14.42 -9.26
N GLU A 60 -13.08 15.34 -10.19
CA GLU A 60 -13.75 16.62 -9.89
C GLU A 60 -15.14 16.40 -9.27
N GLU A 61 -15.92 15.46 -9.84
CA GLU A 61 -17.22 15.08 -9.29
C GLU A 61 -17.11 14.54 -7.85
N MET A 62 -16.16 13.64 -7.60
CA MET A 62 -15.97 13.01 -6.28
C MET A 62 -15.36 13.97 -5.27
N ALA A 63 -14.39 14.79 -5.66
CA ALA A 63 -13.79 15.81 -4.81
C ALA A 63 -14.84 16.82 -4.33
N ALA A 64 -15.75 17.24 -5.21
CA ALA A 64 -16.86 18.11 -4.84
C ALA A 64 -17.82 17.43 -3.85
N LYS A 65 -18.24 16.19 -4.13
CA LYS A 65 -19.17 15.42 -3.26
C LYS A 65 -18.56 15.06 -1.91
N MET A 66 -17.25 14.83 -1.86
CA MET A 66 -16.51 14.51 -0.64
C MET A 66 -15.95 15.76 0.06
N HIS A 67 -16.27 16.96 -0.43
CA HIS A 67 -15.83 18.25 0.12
C HIS A 67 -14.31 18.34 0.33
N LEU A 68 -13.53 17.84 -0.63
CA LEU A 68 -12.07 17.87 -0.55
C LEU A 68 -11.57 19.33 -0.53
N GLU A 69 -10.77 19.66 0.47
CA GLU A 69 -10.10 20.96 0.55
C GLU A 69 -8.94 21.05 -0.45
N HIS A 70 -8.84 22.16 -1.18
CA HIS A 70 -7.80 22.44 -2.19
C HIS A 70 -7.64 21.33 -3.26
N PRO A 71 -8.71 20.95 -3.98
CA PRO A 71 -8.65 19.90 -5.00
C PRO A 71 -7.70 20.24 -6.16
N GLU A 72 -7.48 21.53 -6.43
CA GLU A 72 -6.55 22.01 -7.46
C GLU A 72 -5.08 21.65 -7.18
N ARG A 73 -4.76 21.24 -5.94
CA ARG A 73 -3.41 20.82 -5.52
C ARG A 73 -3.16 19.32 -5.63
N VAL A 74 -4.08 18.58 -6.26
CA VAL A 74 -3.90 17.15 -6.53
C VAL A 74 -3.47 16.96 -7.98
N SER A 75 -2.28 16.38 -8.19
CA SER A 75 -1.81 16.01 -9.52
C SER A 75 -1.93 14.51 -9.76
N PHE A 76 -2.09 14.12 -11.03
CA PHE A 76 -2.33 12.73 -11.42
C PHE A 76 -1.14 12.16 -12.20
N PHE A 77 -1.04 10.83 -12.16
CA PHE A 77 -0.18 10.06 -13.05
C PHE A 77 -0.73 8.65 -13.20
N VAL A 78 -0.42 7.99 -14.31
CA VAL A 78 -0.69 6.56 -14.46
C VAL A 78 0.41 5.79 -13.73
N ASN A 79 0.03 4.94 -12.77
CA ASN A 79 0.96 4.10 -12.04
C ASN A 79 1.08 2.72 -12.70
N ARG A 80 2.20 2.03 -12.48
CA ARG A 80 2.44 0.66 -13.00
C ARG A 80 1.69 -0.43 -12.20
N GLY A 81 0.92 -0.06 -11.19
CA GLY A 81 0.25 -0.97 -10.28
C GLY A 81 -1.17 -1.34 -10.71
N PHE A 82 -1.74 -2.34 -10.04
CA PHE A 82 -3.14 -2.74 -10.21
C PHE A 82 -4.11 -2.00 -9.27
N SER A 83 -3.59 -1.18 -8.37
CA SER A 83 -4.35 -0.46 -7.36
C SER A 83 -4.00 1.02 -7.39
N GLY A 84 -4.92 1.84 -6.90
CA GLY A 84 -4.71 3.27 -6.73
C GLY A 84 -3.52 3.53 -5.81
N PHE A 85 -2.99 4.73 -5.91
CA PHE A 85 -1.89 5.19 -5.07
C PHE A 85 -2.15 6.63 -4.66
N HIS A 86 -1.79 6.99 -3.43
CA HIS A 86 -1.78 8.36 -2.97
C HIS A 86 -0.46 8.71 -2.28
N ALA A 87 -0.04 9.97 -2.41
CA ALA A 87 0.98 10.55 -1.55
C ALA A 87 0.76 12.06 -1.40
N GLY A 88 1.40 12.65 -0.40
CA GLY A 88 1.21 14.06 -0.05
C GLY A 88 -0.11 14.35 0.65
N ALA A 89 -0.47 15.63 0.67
CA ALA A 89 -1.73 16.13 1.22
C ALA A 89 -2.04 17.49 0.61
N THR A 90 -3.31 17.79 0.35
CA THR A 90 -3.72 19.06 -0.28
C THR A 90 -3.38 20.30 0.57
N LYS A 91 -3.26 20.13 1.89
CA LYS A 91 -2.83 21.15 2.85
C LYS A 91 -1.32 21.43 2.83
N LEU A 92 -0.50 20.56 2.23
CA LEU A 92 0.94 20.76 2.15
C LEU A 92 1.32 21.64 0.94
N PRO A 93 2.44 22.39 1.01
CA PRO A 93 2.87 23.27 -0.08
C PRO A 93 3.10 22.54 -1.42
N ASN A 94 3.56 21.29 -1.36
CA ASN A 94 3.84 20.47 -2.53
C ASN A 94 2.62 19.64 -2.98
N GLY A 95 1.45 19.89 -2.40
CA GLY A 95 0.19 19.25 -2.76
C GLY A 95 0.16 17.74 -2.52
N ALA A 96 -0.66 17.07 -3.32
CA ALA A 96 -0.85 15.62 -3.28
C ALA A 96 -0.77 15.03 -4.69
N VAL A 97 -0.50 13.73 -4.77
CA VAL A 97 -0.58 12.97 -6.02
C VAL A 97 -1.52 11.80 -5.89
N ILE A 98 -2.28 11.52 -6.95
CA ILE A 98 -3.04 10.29 -7.11
C ILE A 98 -2.50 9.52 -8.31
N GLY A 99 -2.08 8.28 -8.07
CA GLY A 99 -1.67 7.32 -9.08
C GLY A 99 -2.87 6.48 -9.52
N ILE A 100 -3.24 6.60 -10.79
CA ILE A 100 -4.32 5.84 -11.41
C ILE A 100 -3.78 4.49 -11.90
N PRO A 101 -4.46 3.35 -11.64
CA PRO A 101 -4.01 2.06 -12.14
C PRO A 101 -3.85 2.04 -13.66
N GLY A 102 -2.77 1.43 -14.16
CA GLY A 102 -2.50 1.37 -15.60
C GLY A 102 -3.61 0.74 -16.44
N TRP A 103 -4.38 -0.18 -15.85
CA TRP A 103 -5.50 -0.83 -16.54
C TRP A 103 -6.71 0.11 -16.76
N TYR A 104 -6.71 1.32 -16.20
CA TYR A 104 -7.76 2.31 -16.49
C TYR A 104 -7.64 2.91 -17.90
N LEU A 105 -6.49 2.67 -18.55
CA LEU A 105 -6.25 2.98 -19.95
C LEU A 105 -7.06 2.09 -20.90
N PHE A 106 -7.53 0.91 -20.46
CA PHE A 106 -8.35 0.04 -21.29
C PHE A 106 -9.78 0.59 -21.39
N GLU A 107 -10.30 0.70 -22.61
CA GLU A 107 -11.68 1.11 -22.88
C GLU A 107 -12.50 -0.01 -23.47
N THR A 108 -11.86 -0.87 -24.25
CA THR A 108 -12.48 -1.97 -24.97
C THR A 108 -11.83 -3.30 -24.62
N ALA A 109 -12.56 -4.38 -24.93
CA ALA A 109 -12.02 -5.73 -24.95
C ALA A 109 -10.74 -5.85 -25.78
N GLU A 110 -10.71 -5.16 -26.92
CA GLU A 110 -9.61 -5.18 -27.88
C GLU A 110 -8.34 -4.58 -27.28
N ASP A 111 -8.45 -3.51 -26.49
CA ASP A 111 -7.31 -2.90 -25.80
C ASP A 111 -6.66 -3.87 -24.82
N VAL A 112 -7.48 -4.66 -24.10
CA VAL A 112 -6.98 -5.68 -23.18
C VAL A 112 -6.28 -6.80 -23.95
N MET A 113 -6.87 -7.26 -25.05
CA MET A 113 -6.31 -8.36 -25.85
C MET A 113 -4.99 -7.99 -26.55
N ASN A 114 -4.87 -6.72 -26.95
CA ASN A 114 -3.67 -6.16 -27.58
C ASN A 114 -2.63 -5.63 -26.58
N SER A 115 -2.96 -5.62 -25.28
CA SER A 115 -2.02 -5.21 -24.24
C SER A 115 -0.86 -6.21 -24.11
N PRO A 116 0.35 -5.78 -23.70
CA PRO A 116 1.50 -6.66 -23.54
C PRO A 116 1.40 -7.57 -22.29
N ILE A 117 0.19 -7.88 -21.81
CA ILE A 117 -0.05 -8.75 -20.66
C ILE A 117 0.33 -10.18 -21.05
N ASN A 118 1.58 -10.55 -20.77
CA ASN A 118 2.11 -11.88 -21.02
C ASN A 118 2.30 -12.62 -19.69
N PHE A 119 1.65 -13.77 -19.53
CA PHE A 119 1.82 -14.63 -18.36
C PHE A 119 2.86 -15.71 -18.64
N LYS A 120 4.14 -15.43 -18.33
CA LYS A 120 5.27 -16.38 -18.41
C LYS A 120 5.24 -17.22 -19.71
N GLU A 121 5.34 -16.54 -20.85
CA GLU A 121 5.46 -17.16 -22.19
C GLU A 121 4.23 -17.97 -22.66
N ARG A 122 3.12 -17.93 -21.91
CA ARG A 122 1.86 -18.53 -22.33
C ARG A 122 0.98 -17.46 -22.99
N THR A 123 0.69 -17.65 -24.26
CA THR A 123 -0.35 -16.88 -24.96
C THR A 123 -1.70 -17.18 -24.34
N ILE A 124 -2.40 -16.13 -23.90
CA ILE A 124 -3.77 -16.26 -23.38
C ILE A 124 -4.67 -16.58 -24.56
N LYS A 125 -5.45 -17.65 -24.47
CA LYS A 125 -6.57 -17.90 -25.39
C LYS A 125 -7.73 -17.03 -24.95
N TRP A 126 -7.92 -15.88 -25.57
CA TRP A 126 -8.92 -14.88 -25.17
C TRP A 126 -10.37 -15.40 -25.26
N GLU A 127 -10.59 -16.39 -26.11
CA GLU A 127 -11.87 -17.06 -26.31
C GLU A 127 -12.18 -18.07 -25.20
N SER A 128 -11.18 -18.51 -24.44
CA SER A 128 -11.37 -19.42 -23.29
C SER A 128 -12.10 -18.72 -22.14
N GLU A 129 -12.74 -19.50 -21.28
CA GLU A 129 -13.41 -18.99 -20.08
C GLU A 129 -12.47 -18.11 -19.23
N MET A 130 -11.23 -18.56 -19.00
CA MET A 130 -10.22 -17.77 -18.28
C MET A 130 -9.86 -16.47 -19.01
N GLY A 131 -9.75 -16.50 -20.35
CA GLY A 131 -9.48 -15.32 -21.16
C GLY A 131 -10.59 -14.27 -21.06
N GLN A 132 -11.84 -14.71 -21.10
CA GLN A 132 -13.01 -13.85 -20.90
C GLN A 132 -13.03 -13.26 -19.49
N GLN A 133 -12.76 -14.07 -18.46
CA GLN A 133 -12.70 -13.60 -17.07
C GLN A 133 -11.62 -12.53 -16.85
N ILE A 134 -10.44 -12.67 -17.47
CA ILE A 134 -9.37 -11.66 -17.40
C ILE A 134 -9.82 -10.37 -18.09
N ARG A 135 -10.32 -10.49 -19.33
CA ARG A 135 -10.79 -9.36 -20.12
C ARG A 135 -11.84 -8.54 -19.37
N ASP A 136 -12.86 -9.22 -18.84
CA ASP A 136 -13.98 -8.56 -18.18
C ASP A 136 -13.57 -7.95 -16.83
N SER A 137 -12.55 -8.53 -16.16
CA SER A 137 -12.00 -7.99 -14.91
C SER A 137 -11.11 -6.75 -15.10
N LEU A 138 -10.53 -6.57 -16.29
CA LEU A 138 -9.61 -5.48 -16.60
C LEU A 138 -10.29 -4.27 -17.27
N ILE A 139 -11.56 -4.36 -17.66
CA ILE A 139 -12.31 -3.22 -18.17
C ILE A 139 -12.93 -2.43 -17.00
N PRO A 140 -12.49 -1.19 -16.74
CA PRO A 140 -13.05 -0.36 -15.68
C PRO A 140 -14.45 0.17 -16.05
N THR A 141 -15.38 0.17 -15.09
CA THR A 141 -16.62 0.94 -15.20
C THR A 141 -16.47 2.34 -14.62
N LYS A 142 -17.38 3.27 -14.96
CA LYS A 142 -17.42 4.62 -14.36
C LYS A 142 -17.53 4.52 -12.84
N GLU A 143 -18.34 3.57 -12.35
CA GLU A 143 -18.56 3.29 -10.94
C GLU A 143 -17.29 2.77 -10.26
N ASN A 144 -16.53 1.87 -10.90
CA ASN A 144 -15.23 1.41 -10.36
C ASN A 144 -14.27 2.59 -10.19
N ILE A 145 -14.16 3.45 -11.20
CA ILE A 145 -13.27 4.62 -11.17
C ILE A 145 -13.72 5.60 -10.08
N ALA A 146 -15.04 5.85 -9.95
CA ALA A 146 -15.58 6.71 -8.90
C ALA A 146 -15.25 6.18 -7.50
N PHE A 147 -15.38 4.88 -7.29
CA PHE A 147 -15.02 4.26 -6.02
C PHE A 147 -13.53 4.37 -5.72
N THR A 148 -12.66 4.01 -6.66
CA THR A 148 -11.20 4.00 -6.41
C THR A 148 -10.65 5.41 -6.23
N ILE A 149 -11.09 6.38 -7.03
CA ILE A 149 -10.71 7.78 -6.85
C ILE A 149 -11.25 8.31 -5.52
N GLY A 150 -12.51 8.02 -5.18
CA GLY A 150 -13.07 8.38 -3.88
C GLY A 150 -12.30 7.77 -2.71
N HIS A 151 -11.78 6.54 -2.87
CA HIS A 151 -10.97 5.87 -1.86
C HIS A 151 -9.63 6.61 -1.66
N GLU A 152 -8.94 6.98 -2.75
CA GLU A 152 -7.70 7.79 -2.65
C GLU A 152 -7.97 9.20 -2.08
N ILE A 153 -9.09 9.84 -2.43
CA ILE A 153 -9.52 11.11 -1.81
C ILE A 153 -9.72 10.91 -0.30
N GLY A 154 -10.36 9.81 0.12
CA GLY A 154 -10.52 9.46 1.53
C GLY A 154 -9.17 9.41 2.25
N HIS A 155 -8.17 8.75 1.66
CA HIS A 155 -6.81 8.77 2.20
C HIS A 155 -6.21 10.17 2.30
N LEU A 156 -6.41 11.05 1.30
CA LEU A 156 -5.91 12.43 1.38
C LEU A 156 -6.55 13.21 2.53
N GLN A 157 -7.83 12.97 2.81
CA GLN A 157 -8.59 13.65 3.86
C GLN A 157 -8.30 13.18 5.30
N MET A 158 -7.54 12.08 5.47
CA MET A 158 -7.15 11.58 6.79
C MET A 158 -5.64 11.83 7.07
N PRO A 159 -5.21 13.08 7.36
CA PRO A 159 -3.82 13.40 7.67
C PRO A 159 -3.32 12.73 8.96
N GLU A 160 -4.20 12.37 9.88
CA GLU A 160 -3.88 11.74 11.16
C GLU A 160 -3.14 10.40 10.97
N TYR A 161 -3.49 9.58 9.97
CA TYR A 161 -2.74 8.34 9.69
C TYR A 161 -1.34 8.61 9.15
N LYS A 162 -1.15 9.70 8.39
CA LYS A 162 0.18 10.10 7.90
C LYS A 162 1.07 10.55 9.06
N ILE A 163 0.53 11.36 9.96
CA ILE A 163 1.21 11.81 11.18
C ILE A 163 1.54 10.61 12.08
N LEU A 164 0.57 9.72 12.28
CA LEU A 164 0.76 8.51 13.08
C LEU A 164 1.87 7.63 12.50
N ARG A 165 1.88 7.38 11.18
CA ARG A 165 2.95 6.60 10.52
C ARG A 165 4.33 7.25 10.64
N ALA A 166 4.40 8.57 10.47
CA ALA A 166 5.64 9.33 10.59
C ALA A 166 6.27 9.21 11.99
N ILE A 167 5.44 9.19 13.04
CA ILE A 167 5.92 9.18 14.44
C ILE A 167 6.04 7.76 15.00
N MET A 168 5.18 6.83 14.59
CA MET A 168 5.09 5.47 15.14
C MET A 168 6.40 4.71 14.97
N SER A 169 6.96 4.65 13.75
CA SER A 169 8.19 3.89 13.49
C SER A 169 9.39 4.42 14.30
N PRO A 170 9.69 5.73 14.31
CA PRO A 170 10.74 6.30 15.15
C PRO A 170 10.50 6.14 16.66
N ALA A 171 9.27 6.42 17.13
CA ALA A 171 8.94 6.30 18.55
C ALA A 171 9.06 4.85 19.04
N TRP A 172 8.60 3.87 18.25
CA TRP A 172 8.69 2.45 18.60
C TRP A 172 10.14 1.99 18.72
N LEU A 173 11.01 2.38 17.77
CA LEU A 173 12.44 2.09 17.83
C LEU A 173 13.09 2.68 19.09
N TYR A 174 12.80 3.95 19.38
CA TYR A 174 13.34 4.63 20.56
C TYR A 174 12.88 3.98 21.87
N LEU A 175 11.58 3.69 22.01
CA LEU A 175 11.03 3.03 23.19
C LEU A 175 11.63 1.63 23.38
N THR A 176 11.76 0.87 22.30
CA THR A 176 12.41 -0.46 22.34
C THR A 176 13.84 -0.37 22.84
N TYR A 177 14.62 0.59 22.33
CA TYR A 177 15.97 0.85 22.81
C TYR A 177 16.00 1.19 24.30
N LYS A 178 15.09 2.06 24.77
CA LYS A 178 15.02 2.46 26.18
C LYS A 178 14.69 1.28 27.09
N VAL A 179 13.75 0.43 26.70
CA VAL A 179 13.41 -0.80 27.44
C VAL A 179 14.60 -1.76 27.47
N ALA A 180 15.21 -2.04 26.31
CA ALA A 180 16.34 -2.96 26.21
C ALA A 180 17.58 -2.50 27.01
N VAL A 181 17.85 -1.20 27.10
CA VAL A 181 18.95 -0.66 27.92
C VAL A 181 18.60 -0.66 29.41
N SER A 182 17.32 -0.60 29.77
CA SER A 182 16.90 -0.57 31.17
C SER A 182 16.97 -1.93 31.85
N THR A 183 17.12 -3.04 31.11
CA THR A 183 17.23 -4.39 31.70
C THR A 183 18.37 -4.49 32.69
N THR A 184 19.49 -3.81 32.44
CA THR A 184 20.67 -3.82 33.33
C THR A 184 20.41 -3.13 34.67
N ARG A 185 19.40 -2.25 34.75
CA ARG A 185 18.98 -1.61 36.00
C ARG A 185 18.01 -2.48 36.79
N PHE A 186 17.09 -3.16 36.10
CA PHE A 186 16.04 -3.94 36.75
C PHE A 186 16.44 -5.37 37.07
N ALA A 187 17.43 -5.91 36.35
CA ALA A 187 17.93 -7.26 36.53
C ALA A 187 19.47 -7.29 36.58
N PRO A 188 20.09 -6.56 37.54
CA PRO A 188 21.55 -6.42 37.62
C PRO A 188 22.27 -7.73 37.97
N ALA A 189 21.57 -8.70 38.54
CA ALA A 189 22.11 -10.01 38.91
C ALA A 189 22.10 -11.05 37.77
N LEU A 190 21.60 -10.70 36.58
CA LEU A 190 21.62 -11.62 35.44
C LEU A 190 23.04 -11.85 34.94
N SER A 191 23.36 -13.11 34.62
CA SER A 191 24.58 -13.41 33.89
C SER A 191 24.57 -12.73 32.52
N MET A 192 25.75 -12.44 31.99
CA MET A 192 25.90 -11.75 30.71
C MET A 192 25.11 -12.44 29.57
N LEU A 193 25.13 -13.77 29.52
CA LEU A 193 24.41 -14.55 28.50
C LEU A 193 22.89 -14.40 28.64
N LEU A 194 22.36 -14.42 29.87
CA LEU A 194 20.93 -14.25 30.12
C LEU A 194 20.46 -12.84 29.82
N ASP A 195 21.25 -11.81 30.13
CA ASP A 195 20.93 -10.42 29.78
C ASP A 195 20.94 -10.18 28.26
N ILE A 196 21.89 -10.78 27.53
CA ILE A 196 21.91 -10.77 26.06
C ILE A 196 20.65 -11.47 25.51
N ALA A 197 20.33 -12.68 26.01
CA ALA A 197 19.15 -13.42 25.59
C ALA A 197 17.86 -12.63 25.84
N LEU A 198 17.73 -12.02 27.03
CA LEU A 198 16.58 -11.17 27.39
C LEU A 198 16.44 -9.98 26.43
N LYS A 199 17.53 -9.30 26.09
CA LYS A 199 17.51 -8.19 25.13
C LYS A 199 17.08 -8.65 23.74
N LEU A 200 17.58 -9.79 23.26
CA LEU A 200 17.14 -10.37 21.98
C LEU A 200 15.65 -10.74 22.01
N CYS A 201 15.14 -11.27 23.11
CA CYS A 201 13.72 -11.51 23.31
C CYS A 201 12.90 -10.21 23.26
N ILE A 202 13.33 -9.15 23.96
CA ILE A 202 12.69 -7.83 23.94
C ILE A 202 12.65 -7.28 22.52
N LEU A 203 13.78 -7.32 21.79
CA LEU A 203 13.86 -6.86 20.41
C LEU A 203 12.91 -7.64 19.50
N ARG A 204 12.87 -8.97 19.63
CA ARG A 204 12.00 -9.84 18.83
C ARG A 204 10.52 -9.57 19.12
N LEU A 205 10.12 -9.54 20.39
CA LEU A 205 8.74 -9.26 20.80
C LEU A 205 8.30 -7.86 20.37
N SER A 206 9.17 -6.86 20.56
CA SER A 206 8.90 -5.50 20.13
C SER A 206 8.69 -5.40 18.62
N TYR A 207 9.53 -6.07 17.82
CA TYR A 207 9.38 -6.10 16.37
C TYR A 207 8.07 -6.77 15.93
N LEU A 208 7.69 -7.89 16.57
CA LEU A 208 6.41 -8.56 16.29
C LEU A 208 5.22 -7.66 16.67
N GLY A 209 5.29 -6.99 17.83
CA GLY A 209 4.29 -6.02 18.27
C GLY A 209 4.15 -4.85 17.31
N TYR A 210 5.26 -4.23 16.90
CA TYR A 210 5.27 -3.15 15.89
C TYR A 210 4.61 -3.60 14.60
N ARG A 211 4.96 -4.79 14.10
CA ARG A 211 4.38 -5.32 12.86
C ARG A 211 2.88 -5.52 12.95
N TYR A 212 2.40 -6.03 14.08
CA TYR A 212 0.98 -6.21 14.32
C TYR A 212 0.27 -4.86 14.36
N VAL A 213 0.73 -3.92 15.19
CA VAL A 213 0.14 -2.58 15.32
C VAL A 213 0.15 -1.84 13.98
N LYS A 214 1.28 -1.84 13.25
CA LYS A 214 1.37 -1.18 11.94
C LYS A 214 0.37 -1.77 10.94
N ARG A 215 0.18 -3.09 10.95
CA ARG A 215 -0.79 -3.76 10.09
C ARG A 215 -2.21 -3.33 10.43
N GLU A 216 -2.60 -3.35 11.71
CA GLU A 216 -3.95 -2.96 12.12
C GLU A 216 -4.24 -1.49 11.81
N VAL A 217 -3.26 -0.59 12.00
CA VAL A 217 -3.38 0.82 11.62
C VAL A 217 -3.61 0.98 10.12
N ASN A 218 -2.80 0.32 9.28
CA ASN A 218 -2.98 0.39 7.82
C ASN A 218 -4.32 -0.20 7.39
N HIS A 219 -4.73 -1.33 7.98
CA HIS A 219 -6.02 -1.94 7.67
C HIS A 219 -7.18 -1.00 8.03
N HIS A 220 -7.10 -0.36 9.18
CA HIS A 220 -8.13 0.59 9.62
C HIS A 220 -8.20 1.81 8.69
N GLU A 221 -7.06 2.33 8.26
CA GLU A 221 -6.98 3.41 7.26
C GLU A 221 -7.68 3.01 5.95
N GLU A 222 -7.37 1.82 5.40
CA GLU A 222 -7.98 1.30 4.17
C GLU A 222 -9.50 1.13 4.29
N PHE A 223 -9.98 0.59 5.42
CA PHE A 223 -11.42 0.43 5.65
C PHE A 223 -12.14 1.77 5.77
N ASN A 224 -11.51 2.77 6.38
CA ASN A 224 -12.08 4.10 6.47
C ASN A 224 -12.12 4.78 5.10
N ALA A 225 -11.07 4.64 4.29
CA ALA A 225 -11.06 5.13 2.91
C ALA A 225 -12.14 4.46 2.04
N ASP A 226 -12.30 3.13 2.14
CA ASP A 226 -13.39 2.38 1.50
C ASP A 226 -14.77 2.91 1.92
N LYS A 227 -14.96 3.10 3.23
CA LYS A 227 -16.21 3.61 3.79
C LYS A 227 -16.51 5.01 3.30
N MET A 228 -15.53 5.92 3.32
CA MET A 228 -15.71 7.31 2.86
C MET A 228 -16.13 7.34 1.39
N SER A 229 -15.45 6.57 0.54
CA SER A 229 -15.77 6.48 -0.89
C SER A 229 -17.17 5.92 -1.13
N ALA A 230 -17.46 4.73 -0.59
CA ALA A 230 -18.74 4.05 -0.79
C ALA A 230 -19.93 4.80 -0.17
N SER A 231 -19.72 5.56 0.91
CA SER A 231 -20.79 6.35 1.54
C SER A 231 -21.16 7.58 0.72
N THR A 232 -20.32 8.00 -0.25
CA THR A 232 -20.54 9.24 -1.01
C THR A 232 -21.70 9.14 -1.98
N THR A 233 -21.80 8.04 -2.74
CA THR A 233 -22.92 7.79 -3.66
C THR A 233 -23.22 6.30 -3.76
N VAL A 234 -24.45 5.96 -4.13
CA VAL A 234 -24.84 4.55 -4.41
C VAL A 234 -24.04 3.96 -5.56
N ALA A 235 -23.72 4.79 -6.58
CA ALA A 235 -22.84 4.41 -7.68
C ALA A 235 -21.42 4.05 -7.20
N ALA A 236 -20.83 4.83 -6.29
CA ALA A 236 -19.53 4.52 -5.70
C ALA A 236 -19.57 3.25 -4.83
N ALA A 237 -20.63 3.03 -4.06
CA ALA A 237 -20.79 1.79 -3.30
C ALA A 237 -20.86 0.55 -4.21
N GLN A 238 -21.69 0.60 -5.26
CA GLN A 238 -21.78 -0.45 -6.27
C GLN A 238 -20.43 -0.66 -6.97
N GLY A 239 -19.76 0.44 -7.32
CA GLY A 239 -18.44 0.44 -7.94
C GLY A 239 -17.36 -0.24 -7.11
N GLY A 240 -17.40 -0.07 -5.79
CA GLY A 240 -16.47 -0.74 -4.87
C GLY A 240 -16.72 -2.23 -4.77
N VAL A 241 -17.98 -2.64 -4.69
CA VAL A 241 -18.37 -4.06 -4.71
C VAL A 241 -17.90 -4.72 -6.01
N ASP A 242 -18.18 -4.11 -7.15
CA ASP A 242 -17.76 -4.61 -8.47
C ASP A 242 -16.23 -4.64 -8.61
N TYR A 243 -15.53 -3.58 -8.18
CA TYR A 243 -14.07 -3.52 -8.20
C TYR A 243 -13.43 -4.67 -7.39
N MET A 244 -13.92 -4.95 -6.18
CA MET A 244 -13.39 -6.03 -5.35
C MET A 244 -13.65 -7.40 -6.00
N ARG A 245 -14.83 -7.63 -6.57
CA ARG A 245 -15.16 -8.88 -7.27
C ARG A 245 -14.28 -9.11 -8.48
N LYS A 246 -14.10 -8.09 -9.33
CA LYS A 246 -13.17 -8.15 -10.48
C LYS A 246 -11.74 -8.45 -10.04
N ARG A 247 -11.26 -7.84 -8.95
CA ARG A 247 -9.93 -8.12 -8.40
C ARG A 247 -9.80 -9.55 -7.88
N LEU A 248 -10.78 -10.05 -7.14
CA LEU A 248 -10.79 -11.45 -6.65
C LEU A 248 -10.84 -12.45 -7.82
N GLN A 249 -11.65 -12.17 -8.85
CA GLN A 249 -11.74 -12.99 -10.05
C GLN A 249 -10.42 -13.01 -10.82
N LEU A 250 -9.83 -11.83 -11.09
CA LEU A 250 -8.53 -11.73 -11.74
C LEU A 250 -7.46 -12.50 -10.95
N ASN A 251 -7.38 -12.30 -9.63
CA ASN A 251 -6.42 -12.99 -8.79
C ASN A 251 -6.62 -14.52 -8.79
N SER A 252 -7.86 -15.00 -8.86
CA SER A 252 -8.18 -16.42 -8.95
C SER A 252 -7.72 -17.03 -10.29
N VAL A 253 -7.91 -16.30 -11.39
CA VAL A 253 -7.38 -16.70 -12.71
C VAL A 253 -5.86 -16.68 -12.70
N LEU A 254 -5.22 -15.65 -12.15
CA LEU A 254 -3.77 -15.57 -12.00
C LEU A 254 -3.20 -16.71 -11.16
N ARG A 255 -3.91 -17.11 -10.09
CA ARG A 255 -3.56 -18.28 -9.28
C ARG A 255 -3.52 -19.54 -10.15
N ALA A 256 -4.56 -19.77 -10.95
CA ALA A 256 -4.66 -20.94 -11.82
C ALA A 256 -3.60 -20.92 -12.93
N LEU A 257 -3.43 -19.78 -13.62
CA LEU A 257 -2.48 -19.62 -14.71
C LEU A 257 -1.02 -19.87 -14.28
N HIS A 258 -0.67 -19.46 -13.06
CA HIS A 258 0.68 -19.63 -12.52
C HIS A 258 0.91 -20.95 -11.78
N GLY A 259 -0.08 -21.84 -11.69
CA GLY A 259 0.02 -23.13 -11.01
C GLY A 259 0.56 -22.97 -9.58
N SER A 260 1.52 -23.82 -9.18
CA SER A 260 2.14 -23.79 -7.84
C SER A 260 2.73 -22.42 -7.45
N SER A 261 3.24 -21.67 -8.43
CA SER A 261 3.73 -20.30 -8.18
C SER A 261 2.56 -19.39 -7.80
N GLY A 262 1.41 -19.52 -8.45
CA GLY A 262 0.20 -18.75 -8.17
C GLY A 262 -0.38 -19.05 -6.79
N GLU A 263 -0.36 -20.31 -6.36
CA GLU A 263 -0.81 -20.72 -5.02
C GLU A 263 0.03 -20.11 -3.88
N SER A 264 1.27 -19.71 -4.17
CA SER A 264 2.12 -19.00 -3.21
C SER A 264 1.80 -17.50 -3.08
N TYR A 265 1.01 -16.95 -4.02
CA TYR A 265 0.60 -15.54 -4.05
C TYR A 265 -0.85 -15.34 -3.67
N TYR A 266 -1.74 -16.26 -4.06
CA TYR A 266 -3.18 -16.13 -3.88
C TYR A 266 -3.80 -17.34 -3.18
N ASP A 267 -4.74 -17.09 -2.26
CA ASP A 267 -5.60 -18.13 -1.70
C ASP A 267 -6.68 -18.59 -2.70
N GLN A 268 -7.44 -19.61 -2.34
CA GLN A 268 -8.50 -20.16 -3.18
C GLN A 268 -9.64 -19.18 -3.51
N TYR A 269 -9.75 -18.07 -2.77
CA TYR A 269 -10.75 -17.02 -2.98
C TYR A 269 -10.19 -15.85 -3.79
N GLY A 270 -8.89 -15.85 -4.13
CA GLY A 270 -8.24 -14.74 -4.82
C GLY A 270 -7.67 -13.65 -3.89
N ASN A 271 -7.59 -13.89 -2.57
CA ASN A 271 -6.89 -12.96 -1.68
C ASN A 271 -5.37 -13.10 -1.81
N GLU A 272 -4.67 -11.97 -1.75
CA GLU A 272 -3.22 -11.93 -1.72
C GLU A 272 -2.68 -12.43 -0.38
N LEU A 273 -1.85 -13.49 -0.40
CA LEU A 273 -1.25 -14.10 0.80
C LEU A 273 -0.11 -13.26 1.39
N LYS A 274 0.57 -12.49 0.54
CA LYS A 274 1.75 -11.69 0.90
C LYS A 274 1.46 -10.20 1.04
N ALA A 275 0.23 -9.76 0.78
CA ALA A 275 -0.19 -8.39 1.02
C ALA A 275 -0.18 -8.12 2.53
N ARG A 276 0.70 -7.21 2.96
CA ARG A 276 0.86 -6.85 4.39
C ARG A 276 0.31 -5.47 4.72
N SER A 277 0.14 -4.61 3.72
CA SER A 277 -0.35 -3.24 3.90
C SER A 277 -1.87 -3.14 3.79
N HIS A 278 -2.51 -3.98 2.99
CA HIS A 278 -3.96 -3.95 2.77
C HIS A 278 -4.66 -5.13 3.45
N PRO A 279 -5.89 -4.93 3.95
CA PRO A 279 -6.74 -6.03 4.36
C PRO A 279 -7.04 -6.99 3.21
N LYS A 280 -7.55 -8.18 3.55
CA LYS A 280 -7.99 -9.15 2.55
C LYS A 280 -9.12 -8.55 1.69
N LEU A 281 -9.07 -8.82 0.39
CA LEU A 281 -10.07 -8.34 -0.56
C LEU A 281 -11.48 -8.86 -0.21
N THR A 282 -11.60 -10.12 0.25
CA THR A 282 -12.89 -10.66 0.71
C THR A 282 -13.45 -9.92 1.92
N GLU A 283 -12.59 -9.47 2.84
CA GLU A 283 -13.02 -8.71 4.00
C GLU A 283 -13.50 -7.30 3.59
N ARG A 284 -12.76 -6.64 2.69
CA ARG A 284 -13.16 -5.34 2.12
C ARG A 284 -14.49 -5.46 1.36
N LEU A 285 -14.63 -6.48 0.53
CA LEU A 285 -15.86 -6.78 -0.22
C LEU A 285 -17.07 -6.91 0.71
N HIS A 286 -16.97 -7.71 1.77
CA HIS A 286 -18.08 -7.92 2.70
C HIS A 286 -18.56 -6.61 3.34
N ARG A 287 -17.63 -5.73 3.73
CA ARG A 287 -17.98 -4.41 4.30
C ARG A 287 -18.64 -3.49 3.26
N LEU A 288 -18.14 -3.50 2.03
CA LEU A 288 -18.71 -2.72 0.93
C LEU A 288 -20.12 -3.21 0.55
N GLU A 289 -20.37 -4.52 0.57
CA GLU A 289 -21.71 -5.09 0.36
C GLU A 289 -22.71 -4.63 1.42
N SER A 290 -22.28 -4.50 2.69
CA SER A 290 -23.12 -3.93 3.76
C SER A 290 -23.49 -2.48 3.47
N ILE A 291 -22.51 -1.63 3.13
CA ILE A 291 -22.73 -0.21 2.81
C ILE A 291 -23.66 -0.07 1.59
N PHE A 292 -23.43 -0.87 0.55
CA PHE A 292 -24.27 -0.86 -0.64
C PHE A 292 -25.72 -1.29 -0.33
N SER A 293 -25.89 -2.33 0.49
CA SER A 293 -27.22 -2.79 0.91
C SER A 293 -27.98 -1.75 1.73
N GLU A 294 -27.28 -0.99 2.58
CA GLU A 294 -27.85 0.12 3.35
C GLU A 294 -28.35 1.24 2.43
N HIS A 295 -27.55 1.64 1.44
CA HIS A 295 -27.97 2.61 0.42
C HIS A 295 -29.22 2.18 -0.34
N MET A 296 -29.29 0.91 -0.74
CA MET A 296 -30.45 0.37 -1.44
C MET A 296 -31.72 0.42 -0.57
N LYS A 297 -31.61 0.09 0.72
CA LYS A 297 -32.74 0.20 1.66
C LYS A 297 -33.21 1.65 1.82
N GLN A 298 -32.28 2.60 1.94
CA GLN A 298 -32.61 4.02 2.06
C GLN A 298 -33.28 4.58 0.79
N GLN A 299 -32.84 4.15 -0.40
CA GLN A 299 -33.49 4.55 -1.66
C GLN A 299 -34.91 4.01 -1.79
N VAL A 300 -35.17 2.78 -1.33
CA VAL A 300 -36.52 2.22 -1.31
C VAL A 300 -37.41 2.96 -0.32
N ALA A 301 -36.90 3.29 0.87
CA ALA A 301 -37.66 4.01 1.90
C ALA A 301 -38.01 5.47 1.54
N THR A 302 -37.23 6.10 0.65
CA THR A 302 -37.41 7.52 0.26
C THR A 302 -38.28 7.71 -0.98
N LYS A 303 -38.72 6.64 -1.65
CA LYS A 303 -39.71 6.73 -2.74
C LYS A 303 -41.14 6.81 -2.14
N PRO A 304 -41.87 7.93 -2.30
CA PRO A 304 -43.25 7.99 -1.84
C PRO A 304 -44.12 7.13 -2.76
N GLY A 305 -44.70 6.05 -2.21
CA GLY A 305 -45.75 5.27 -2.87
C GLY A 305 -45.43 3.81 -3.24
N SER A 306 -44.35 3.18 -2.75
CA SER A 306 -44.21 1.72 -2.89
C SER A 306 -44.78 1.02 -1.66
N ASP A 307 -46.01 0.53 -1.79
CA ASP A 307 -46.62 -0.41 -0.85
C ASP A 307 -45.68 -1.58 -0.58
N LEU A 308 -45.55 -1.91 0.70
CA LEU A 308 -44.89 -3.10 1.21
C LEU A 308 -45.62 -4.34 0.68
N ASN A 309 -45.11 -4.92 -0.41
CA ASN A 309 -45.39 -6.31 -0.73
C ASN A 309 -44.09 -7.13 -0.68
N ASN A 310 -44.00 -7.90 0.41
CA ASN A 310 -43.11 -9.01 0.70
C ASN A 310 -42.36 -9.59 -0.51
N GLY A 311 -41.04 -9.43 -0.49
CA GLY A 311 -40.12 -10.10 -1.40
C GLY A 311 -38.73 -10.13 -0.80
N TYR A 312 -38.55 -10.80 0.34
CA TYR A 312 -37.23 -11.15 0.82
C TYR A 312 -36.58 -12.10 -0.20
N VAL A 313 -35.68 -11.56 -1.03
CA VAL A 313 -34.74 -12.37 -1.79
C VAL A 313 -33.73 -12.92 -0.79
N THR A 314 -33.99 -14.13 -0.30
CA THR A 314 -33.01 -14.92 0.44
C THR A 314 -31.86 -15.26 -0.50
N MET A 315 -30.68 -14.68 -0.27
CA MET A 315 -29.46 -15.18 -0.86
C MET A 315 -29.13 -16.54 -0.24
N ASN A 316 -29.17 -17.56 -1.08
CA ASN A 316 -28.95 -18.95 -0.72
C ASN A 316 -27.44 -19.19 -0.54
N HIS A 317 -26.95 -19.17 0.71
CA HIS A 317 -25.61 -19.65 1.04
C HIS A 317 -25.64 -21.17 1.18
N ASN A 318 -25.39 -21.88 0.08
CA ASN A 318 -25.07 -23.29 0.11
C ASN A 318 -23.55 -23.50 0.06
N GLY A 319 -23.03 -24.12 1.13
CA GLY A 319 -21.97 -25.12 1.02
C GLY A 319 -20.56 -24.74 1.46
N GLY A 320 -20.14 -25.28 2.60
CA GLY A 320 -18.87 -26.01 2.64
C GLY A 320 -17.80 -25.55 3.64
N GLY A 321 -17.80 -26.17 4.83
CA GLY A 321 -16.60 -26.68 5.51
C GLY A 321 -15.41 -25.76 5.76
N VAL A 322 -15.22 -25.35 7.02
CA VAL A 322 -13.97 -24.73 7.50
C VAL A 322 -13.00 -25.82 7.96
N PRO A 323 -11.77 -25.94 7.40
CA PRO A 323 -10.70 -26.68 8.04
C PRO A 323 -9.90 -25.75 8.98
N ARG A 324 -9.69 -26.21 10.21
CA ARG A 324 -8.65 -25.70 11.14
C ARG A 324 -7.30 -26.30 10.74
N TYR A 325 -6.27 -25.49 10.47
CA TYR A 325 -4.88 -25.92 10.66
C TYR A 325 -3.93 -24.77 11.05
N ILE A 326 -2.85 -25.22 11.67
CA ILE A 326 -1.86 -24.56 12.53
C ILE A 326 -0.77 -23.86 11.69
N PHE A 327 -0.34 -22.68 12.15
CA PHE A 327 0.78 -21.92 11.57
C PHE A 327 2.13 -22.40 12.11
N VAL A 328 3.11 -22.63 11.22
CA VAL A 328 4.54 -22.61 11.54
C VAL A 328 5.30 -21.80 10.48
N ASP A 329 6.25 -21.01 11.01
CA ASP A 329 7.21 -20.00 10.50
C ASP A 329 7.92 -20.40 9.16
N VAL A 330 8.58 -19.56 8.33
CA VAL A 330 9.73 -18.67 8.60
C VAL A 330 9.99 -17.73 7.40
N GLY A 331 10.41 -16.47 7.65
CA GLY A 331 11.46 -15.81 6.84
C GLY A 331 11.11 -14.73 5.77
N GLY A 332 11.80 -13.58 5.86
CA GLY A 332 12.16 -12.60 4.79
C GLY A 332 11.08 -11.57 4.35
N THR A 333 11.19 -10.25 4.57
CA THR A 333 12.00 -9.15 3.97
C THR A 333 11.44 -8.53 2.66
N PHE A 334 11.05 -7.23 2.77
CA PHE A 334 10.72 -6.21 1.74
C PHE A 334 9.35 -6.26 1.00
N PRO A 335 8.35 -5.40 1.36
CA PRO A 335 7.04 -5.43 0.71
C PRO A 335 6.66 -4.30 -0.28
N TRP A 336 7.47 -3.26 -0.52
CA TRP A 336 6.94 -2.09 -1.27
C TRP A 336 7.38 -1.97 -2.74
N ALA A 337 8.10 -2.95 -3.29
CA ALA A 337 8.58 -2.93 -4.68
C ALA A 337 8.31 -4.20 -5.50
N TYR A 338 7.54 -5.16 -5.00
CA TYR A 338 7.22 -6.38 -5.74
C TYR A 338 5.73 -6.51 -6.01
N ASN A 339 5.26 -5.70 -6.96
CA ASN A 339 4.17 -6.07 -7.85
C ASN A 339 4.56 -5.56 -9.24
N PHE A 340 5.39 -6.32 -9.93
CA PHE A 340 5.63 -6.18 -11.36
C PHE A 340 5.27 -7.50 -12.02
N LEU A 341 4.22 -7.49 -12.83
CA LEU A 341 4.18 -8.42 -13.95
C LEU A 341 5.37 -8.09 -14.85
N TYR A 342 6.07 -9.17 -15.19
CA TYR A 342 7.28 -9.20 -15.99
C TYR A 342 7.08 -8.45 -17.31
N HIS A 343 7.86 -7.39 -17.54
CA HIS A 343 8.25 -7.05 -18.89
C HIS A 343 9.39 -7.98 -19.30
N SER A 344 9.06 -8.90 -20.20
CA SER A 344 10.00 -9.46 -21.16
C SER A 344 10.49 -8.30 -22.03
N ASP A 345 11.54 -7.61 -21.58
CA ASP A 345 12.42 -6.97 -22.54
C ASP A 345 13.87 -6.97 -22.04
N SER A 346 14.75 -7.48 -22.89
CA SER A 346 16.13 -7.87 -22.61
C SER A 346 17.09 -6.69 -22.55
N LYS A 347 16.69 -5.57 -21.90
CA LYS A 347 17.52 -4.36 -21.74
C LYS A 347 17.42 -3.65 -20.38
N LEU A 348 17.10 -4.37 -19.30
CA LEU A 348 17.15 -3.80 -17.93
C LEU A 348 18.49 -4.05 -17.24
N THR A 349 19.53 -3.35 -17.70
CA THR A 349 20.77 -3.08 -16.97
C THR A 349 20.76 -1.67 -16.40
N ASP A 350 19.77 -1.30 -15.56
CA ASP A 350 19.64 0.08 -15.07
C ASP A 350 19.59 0.26 -13.54
N SER A 351 19.64 -0.82 -12.75
CA SER A 351 19.83 -0.71 -11.28
C SER A 351 21.23 -0.24 -10.89
N ARG A 352 22.24 -0.49 -11.74
CA ARG A 352 23.61 0.02 -11.57
C ARG A 352 23.70 1.53 -11.79
N ARG A 353 22.90 2.10 -12.70
CA ARG A 353 22.97 3.52 -13.07
C ARG A 353 22.37 4.44 -12.01
N MET A 354 21.33 3.99 -11.30
CA MET A 354 20.77 4.71 -10.17
C MET A 354 21.72 4.67 -8.95
N SER A 355 22.37 3.53 -8.71
CA SER A 355 23.45 3.37 -7.71
C SER A 355 24.65 4.27 -8.03
N ASP A 356 25.08 4.34 -9.29
CA ASP A 356 26.22 5.16 -9.71
C ASP A 356 25.90 6.65 -9.74
N SER A 357 24.66 7.03 -10.06
CA SER A 357 24.20 8.42 -9.97
C SER A 357 24.18 8.91 -8.52
N LEU A 358 23.64 8.10 -7.61
CA LEU A 358 23.62 8.40 -6.18
C LEU A 358 25.03 8.44 -5.59
N LYS A 359 25.90 7.48 -5.97
CA LYS A 359 27.33 7.48 -5.58
C LYS A 359 28.06 8.72 -6.09
N ARG A 360 27.82 9.14 -7.34
CA ARG A 360 28.42 10.37 -7.90
C ARG A 360 27.90 11.63 -7.21
N HIS A 361 26.61 11.67 -6.83
CA HIS A 361 26.05 12.79 -6.08
C HIS A 361 26.61 12.87 -4.65
N LEU A 362 26.68 11.73 -3.96
CA LEU A 362 27.26 11.64 -2.63
C LEU A 362 28.77 11.91 -2.63
N ALA A 363 29.49 11.48 -3.67
CA ALA A 363 30.91 11.82 -3.85
C ALA A 363 31.12 13.32 -4.12
N LYS A 364 30.25 13.97 -4.90
CA LYS A 364 30.29 15.43 -5.10
C LYS A 364 29.98 16.20 -3.82
N ILE A 365 29.05 15.71 -3.00
CA ILE A 365 28.74 16.32 -1.70
C ILE A 365 29.91 16.12 -0.73
N ALA A 366 30.49 14.92 -0.66
CA ALA A 366 31.66 14.63 0.17
C ALA A 366 32.89 15.45 -0.25
N PHE A 367 33.11 15.64 -1.55
CA PHE A 367 34.20 16.47 -2.07
C PHE A 367 34.00 17.96 -1.72
N ARG A 368 32.77 18.49 -1.87
CA ARG A 368 32.45 19.88 -1.46
C ARG A 368 32.55 20.11 0.05
N LEU A 369 32.28 19.09 0.86
CA LEU A 369 32.45 19.15 2.31
C LEU A 369 33.92 19.00 2.74
N ALA A 370 34.75 18.34 1.94
CA ALA A 370 36.19 18.27 2.16
C ALA A 370 36.89 19.60 1.79
N ASP A 371 36.50 20.24 0.68
CA ASP A 371 37.01 21.55 0.27
C ASP A 371 36.57 22.69 1.22
N ALA A 372 35.41 22.57 1.85
CA ALA A 372 34.95 23.53 2.86
C ALA A 372 35.76 23.46 4.18
N ASN A 373 36.51 22.39 4.42
CA ASN A 373 37.34 22.18 5.61
C ASN A 373 38.84 22.43 5.39
N THR A 374 39.27 22.71 4.16
CA THR A 374 40.67 23.09 3.85
C THR A 374 40.89 24.60 3.76
N MET A 375 39.84 25.42 3.90
CA MET A 375 39.99 26.85 4.13
C MET A 375 40.10 27.15 5.63
N SER A 376 41.33 26.99 6.15
CA SER A 376 41.82 27.63 7.37
C SER A 376 42.29 29.06 7.04
N PRO A 377 42.18 30.02 7.97
CA PRO A 377 42.21 31.44 7.65
C PRO A 377 43.63 31.94 7.42
N ASN A 378 43.77 32.82 6.44
CA ASN A 378 44.74 33.92 6.42
C ASN A 378 44.00 35.16 5.91
#